data_AF-A0A1M7DQV7-F1
#
_entry.id   AF-A0A1M7DQV7-F1
#
_cell.length_a   1.000
_cell.length_b   1.000
_cell.length_c   1.000
_cell.angle_alpha   90.00
_cell.angle_beta   90.00
_cell.angle_gamma   90.00
#
_symmetry.space_group_name_H-M   'P 1'
#
loop_
_entity.id
_entity.type
_entity.pdbx_description
1 polymer ?
#
loop_
_entity_poly.entity_id
_entity_poly.type
_entity_poly.pdbx_seq_one_letter_code
_entity_poly.pdbx_strand_id
1 'polypeptide(L)'
;MNKVKQAPIIRHDIYCNVCGKKILVEQGIMKEDVFEAAKEWGYFSKYDLEVHKFNICEECYDRLISSFKIPIQKIRKREAL
;
A
#
# COMPACT_ATOMS: atom_id res chain seq x y z
N MET A 1 17.80 -34.15 7.65
CA MET A 1 16.97 -33.68 6.51
C MET A 1 15.68 -33.08 7.05
N ASN A 2 15.68 -31.81 7.44
CA ASN A 2 14.47 -31.15 7.94
C ASN A 2 13.80 -30.41 6.78
N LYS A 3 12.83 -31.07 6.14
CA LYS A 3 11.92 -30.42 5.19
C LYS A 3 10.89 -29.63 5.99
N VAL A 4 11.24 -28.40 6.37
CA VAL A 4 10.25 -27.41 6.80
C VAL A 4 9.33 -27.19 5.61
N LYS A 5 8.12 -27.76 5.67
CA LYS A 5 7.06 -27.50 4.70
C LYS A 5 6.67 -26.04 4.87
N GLN A 6 7.15 -25.17 4.00
CA GLN A 6 6.65 -23.79 3.93
C GLN A 6 5.17 -23.90 3.57
N ALA A 7 4.30 -23.48 4.49
CA ALA A 7 2.89 -23.32 4.21
C ALA A 7 2.73 -22.28 3.09
N PRO A 8 1.81 -22.47 2.13
CA PRO A 8 1.58 -21.48 1.09
C PRO A 8 1.08 -20.20 1.76
N ILE A 9 1.85 -19.11 1.64
CA ILE A 9 1.40 -17.79 2.05
C ILE A 9 0.28 -17.41 1.08
N ILE A 10 -0.97 -17.55 1.50
CA ILE A 10 -2.13 -17.05 0.75
C ILE A 10 -2.10 -15.53 0.87
N ARG A 11 -1.31 -14.86 0.01
CA ARG A 11 -1.41 -13.42 -0.18
C ARG A 11 -2.60 -13.20 -1.11
N HIS A 12 -3.62 -12.51 -0.61
CA HIS A 12 -4.62 -11.93 -1.49
C HIS A 12 -3.88 -11.04 -2.49
N ASP A 13 -4.20 -11.19 -3.78
CA ASP A 13 -3.58 -10.37 -4.81
C ASP A 13 -3.77 -8.88 -4.50
N ILE A 14 -2.68 -8.12 -4.48
CA ILE A 14 -2.70 -6.67 -4.25
C ILE A 14 -2.73 -5.97 -5.60
N TYR A 15 -3.64 -5.02 -5.76
CA TYR A 15 -3.79 -4.20 -6.96
C TYR A 15 -3.74 -2.73 -6.60
N CYS A 16 -3.17 -1.93 -7.49
CA CYS A 16 -3.28 -0.49 -7.40
C CYS A 16 -4.71 -0.04 -7.76
N ASN A 17 -5.39 0.64 -6.84
CA ASN A 17 -6.73 1.18 -7.06
C ASN A 17 -6.79 2.37 -8.03
N VAL A 18 -5.64 2.93 -8.44
CA VAL A 18 -5.58 4.04 -9.40
C VAL A 18 -5.39 3.53 -10.83
N CYS A 19 -4.38 2.69 -11.08
CA CYS A 19 -4.06 2.22 -12.43
C CYS A 19 -4.44 0.76 -12.72
N GLY A 20 -4.92 0.00 -11.74
CA GLY A 20 -5.26 -1.42 -11.88
C GLY A 20 -4.07 -2.38 -11.95
N LYS A 21 -2.82 -1.88 -11.86
CA LYS A 21 -1.61 -2.71 -11.87
C LYS A 21 -1.65 -3.72 -10.71
N LYS A 22 -1.45 -5.00 -11.03
CA LYS A 22 -1.18 -6.04 -10.03
C LYS A 22 0.23 -5.87 -9.47
N ILE A 23 0.36 -5.82 -8.15
CA ILE A 23 1.65 -5.73 -7.48
C ILE A 23 2.30 -7.11 -7.53
N LEU A 24 3.47 -7.20 -8.16
CA LEU A 24 4.12 -8.47 -8.45
C LEU A 24 4.79 -9.04 -7.19
N VAL A 25 4.46 -10.30 -6.90
CA VAL A 25 5.15 -11.13 -5.90
C VAL A 25 5.94 -12.20 -6.64
N GLU A 26 7.26 -12.15 -6.54
CA GLU A 26 8.13 -13.20 -7.08
C GLU A 26 8.84 -13.89 -5.92
N GLN A 27 8.80 -15.23 -5.89
CA GLN A 27 9.43 -16.04 -4.84
C GLN A 27 8.99 -15.63 -3.41
N GLY A 28 7.77 -15.13 -3.26
CA GLY A 28 7.24 -14.65 -1.97
C GLY A 28 7.71 -13.25 -1.56
N ILE A 29 8.46 -12.56 -2.40
CA ILE A 29 8.98 -11.21 -2.17
C ILE A 29 8.22 -10.23 -3.07
N MET A 30 7.69 -9.14 -2.50
CA MET A 30 7.08 -8.07 -3.30
C MET A 30 8.18 -7.33 -4.06
N LYS A 31 7.94 -7.04 -5.34
CA LYS A 31 8.91 -6.35 -6.20
C LYS A 31 8.93 -4.84 -6.03
N GLU A 32 7.87 -4.28 -5.49
CA GLU A 32 7.72 -2.89 -5.09
C GLU A 32 6.95 -2.87 -3.77
N ASP A 33 7.15 -1.82 -2.96
CA ASP A 33 6.28 -1.57 -1.83
C ASP A 33 4.98 -0.88 -2.29
N VAL A 34 3.98 -0.83 -1.42
CA VAL A 34 2.66 -0.28 -1.73
C VAL A 34 2.28 0.72 -0.67
N PHE A 35 1.78 1.88 -1.08
CA PHE A 35 1.13 2.78 -0.14
C PHE A 35 -0.28 2.26 0.16
N GLU A 36 -0.44 1.72 1.37
CA GLU A 36 -1.74 1.31 1.91
C GLU A 36 -2.37 2.47 2.66
N ALA A 37 -3.59 2.84 2.26
CA ALA A 37 -4.42 3.80 2.98
C ALA A 37 -5.54 3.08 3.71
N ALA A 38 -5.67 3.35 5.01
CA ALA A 38 -6.85 3.00 5.80
C ALA A 38 -7.32 4.25 6.54
N LYS A 39 -8.48 4.76 6.13
CA LYS A 39 -9.06 5.97 6.71
C LYS A 39 -10.45 5.68 7.27
N GLU A 40 -10.58 5.84 8.57
CA GLU A 40 -11.87 5.94 9.25
C GLU A 40 -12.30 7.41 9.32
N TRP A 41 -13.53 7.68 8.88
CA TRP A 41 -14.14 8.99 8.86
C TRP A 41 -15.06 9.15 10.07
N GLY A 42 -14.77 10.15 10.91
CA GLY A 42 -15.64 10.52 12.02
C GLY A 42 -16.80 11.41 11.58
N TYR A 43 -17.64 11.78 12.54
CA TYR A 43 -18.76 12.71 12.32
C TYR A 43 -18.32 14.06 11.74
N PHE A 44 -19.24 14.70 11.01
CA PHE A 44 -19.05 16.00 10.35
C PHE A 44 -18.11 15.97 9.13
N SER A 45 -17.92 14.79 8.55
CA SER A 45 -17.29 14.57 7.26
C SER A 45 -18.35 14.33 6.17
N LYS A 46 -17.93 14.35 4.90
CA LYS A 46 -18.80 13.92 3.79
C LYS A 46 -19.07 12.39 3.81
N TYR A 47 -18.21 11.64 4.48
CA TYR A 47 -18.18 10.18 4.46
C TYR A 47 -18.42 9.63 5.87
N ASP A 48 -19.39 10.21 6.59
CA ASP A 48 -19.59 9.92 8.01
C ASP A 48 -19.72 8.43 8.30
N LEU A 49 -18.91 7.97 9.26
CA LEU A 49 -18.82 6.57 9.71
C LEU A 49 -18.37 5.58 8.63
N GLU A 50 -17.83 6.05 7.50
CA GLU A 50 -17.24 5.19 6.48
C GLU A 50 -15.79 4.85 6.80
N VAL A 51 -15.36 3.68 6.32
CA VAL A 51 -13.96 3.26 6.32
C VAL A 51 -13.52 3.07 4.87
N HIS A 52 -12.57 3.87 4.42
CA HIS A 52 -11.97 3.76 3.09
C HIS A 52 -10.65 3.01 3.18
N LYS A 53 -10.50 1.94 2.40
CA LYS A 53 -9.27 1.15 2.31
C LYS A 53 -8.87 0.94 0.85
N PHE A 54 -7.62 1.25 0.52
CA PHE A 54 -7.12 1.09 -0.84
C PHE A 54 -5.58 1.06 -0.86
N ASN A 55 -5.05 0.58 -1.99
CA ASN A 55 -3.64 0.42 -2.27
C ASN A 55 -3.24 1.24 -3.51
N ILE A 56 -2.07 1.86 -3.50
CA ILE A 56 -1.50 2.53 -4.68
C ILE A 56 -0.03 2.13 -4.88
N CYS A 57 0.35 1.83 -6.12
CA CYS A 57 1.75 1.57 -6.47
C CYS A 57 2.59 2.86 -6.38
N GLU A 58 3.91 2.72 -6.32
CA GLU A 58 4.87 3.83 -6.20
C GLU A 58 4.68 4.88 -7.30
N GLU A 59 4.45 4.46 -8.56
CA GLU A 59 4.22 5.39 -9.68
C GLU A 59 2.92 6.22 -9.50
N CYS A 60 1.87 5.61 -8.98
CA CYS A 60 0.63 6.34 -8.69
C CYS A 60 0.79 7.23 -7.45
N TYR A 61 1.56 6.79 -6.46
CA TYR A 61 1.91 7.59 -5.30
C TYR A 61 2.70 8.84 -5.70
N ASP A 62 3.71 8.71 -6.56
CA ASP A 62 4.50 9.84 -7.06
C ASP A 62 3.61 10.87 -7.78
N ARG A 63 2.70 10.40 -8.64
CA ARG A 63 1.69 11.25 -9.29
C ARG A 63 0.77 11.94 -8.28
N LEU A 64 0.30 11.20 -7.27
CA LEU A 64 -0.56 11.75 -6.21
C LEU A 64 0.15 12.86 -5.43
N ILE A 65 1.36 12.62 -4.93
CA ILE A 65 2.06 13.63 -4.12
C ILE A 65 2.53 14.81 -4.97
N SER A 66 2.73 14.62 -6.28
CA SER A 66 3.08 15.71 -7.20
C SER A 66 1.94 16.73 -7.36
N SER A 67 0.69 16.33 -7.13
CA SER A 67 -0.45 17.25 -7.20
C SER A 67 -0.68 18.04 -5.92
N PHE A 68 0.09 17.80 -4.85
CA PHE A 68 -0.12 18.48 -3.58
C PHE A 68 0.43 19.90 -3.61
N LYS A 69 -0.40 20.87 -3.20
CA LYS A 69 0.04 22.27 -3.02
C LYS A 69 1.06 22.42 -1.89
N ILE A 70 0.91 21.61 -0.84
CA ILE A 70 1.83 21.55 0.29
C ILE A 70 2.63 20.25 0.13
N PRO A 71 3.97 20.31 -0.02
CA PRO A 71 4.78 19.13 -0.24
C PRO A 71 4.77 18.21 0.97
N ILE A 72 4.97 16.91 0.73
CA ILE A 72 5.11 15.92 1.81
C ILE A 72 6.38 16.17 2.62
N GLN A 73 6.35 15.81 3.90
CA GLN A 73 7.56 15.71 4.72
C GLN A 73 8.28 14.38 4.42
N LYS A 74 9.59 14.45 4.14
CA LYS A 74 10.44 13.27 3.94
C LYS A 74 11.36 13.09 5.14
N ILE A 75 11.22 11.96 5.85
CA ILE A 75 12.07 11.60 7.00
C ILE A 75 12.83 10.33 6.64
N ARG A 76 14.17 10.36 6.71
CA ARG A 76 15.01 9.19 6.50
C ARG A 76 15.14 8.39 7.79
N LYS A 77 14.84 7.09 7.73
CA LYS A 77 15.10 6.12 8.80
C LYS A 77 16.35 5.30 8.48
N ARG A 78 17.03 4.77 9.50
CA ARG A 78 18.20 3.89 9.35
C ARG A 78 17.84 2.40 9.37
N GLU A 79 16.62 2.09 9.80
CA GLU A 79 16.15 0.74 10.04
C GLU A 79 14.78 0.57 9.35
N ALA A 80 14.55 -0.63 8.80
CA ALA A 80 13.23 -1.04 8.32
C ALA A 80 12.36 -1.42 9.54
N LEU A 81 11.05 -1.16 9.43
CA LEU A 81 10.06 -1.57 10.45
C LEU A 81 9.78 -3.07 10.39
#